data_AF-A0A3M1QH11-F1
#
_entry.id   AF-A0A3M1QH11-F1
#
_cell.length_a   1.000
_cell.length_b   1.000
_cell.length_c   1.000
_cell.angle_alpha   90.00
_cell.angle_beta   90.00
_cell.angle_gamma   90.00
#
_symmetry.space_group_name_H-M   'P 1'
#
loop_
_entity.id
_entity.type
_entity.pdbx_description
1 polymer ?
#
loop_
_entity_poly.entity_id
_entity_poly.type
_entity_poly.pdbx_seq_one_letter_code
_entity_poly.pdbx_strand_id
1 'polypeptide(L)'
;ADFYRGRSTIEPDRLFWRELVAGQLDADRMDYLLRDSYHCGVTYGQYDLDRIIDTLCLVEDARADAPKDLHIGIESGGRHAAEGLILARYFMFQQVYFHPVRKAYDRHAAKCLEMMLEGADDDGALPRPDRETSRDRYVGLDDWSVLRRIQDCPRDHHCEAILKHKHDRCLRQTHEVAMPQEILEVSENVNKLIKRGIDAWVGSADKEWYKVDGAEIMIAEESANSKPSSSARPLSEVSSVARKIAPSQQRLLFVPADRVDDAKKVLPSKE
;
A
#
# COMPACT_ATOMS: atom_id res chain seq x y z
N ALA A 1 -1.17 4.21 -30.42
CA ALA A 1 -0.30 4.17 -29.22
C ALA A 1 -0.93 3.23 -28.19
N ASP A 2 -0.14 2.30 -27.64
CA ASP A 2 -0.52 1.50 -26.47
C ASP A 2 -0.13 2.31 -25.23
N PHE A 3 -1.08 3.12 -24.76
CA PHE A 3 -0.89 4.02 -23.62
C PHE A 3 -0.55 3.27 -22.33
N TYR A 4 -1.04 2.04 -22.18
CA TYR A 4 -0.82 1.23 -20.99
C TYR A 4 0.61 0.68 -20.94
N ARG A 5 1.13 0.19 -22.07
CA ARG A 5 2.53 -0.28 -22.17
C ARG A 5 3.53 0.84 -22.45
N GLY A 6 3.07 2.08 -22.60
CA GLY A 6 3.90 3.23 -22.97
C GLY A 6 4.39 3.21 -24.42
N ARG A 7 3.86 2.35 -25.30
CA ARG A 7 4.33 2.32 -26.69
C ARG A 7 3.65 3.41 -27.51
N SER A 8 4.35 4.52 -27.70
CA SER A 8 3.93 5.58 -28.60
C SER A 8 4.23 5.19 -30.06
N THR A 9 3.23 5.40 -30.94
CA THR A 9 3.42 5.35 -32.40
C THR A 9 3.81 6.71 -32.98
N ILE A 10 3.82 7.76 -32.15
CA ILE A 10 3.90 9.17 -32.59
C ILE A 10 5.28 9.77 -32.31
N GLU A 11 6.07 9.22 -31.38
CA GLU A 11 7.49 9.51 -31.12
C GLU A 11 7.87 8.66 -29.89
N PRO A 12 8.98 7.89 -29.89
CA PRO A 12 9.38 7.07 -28.74
C PRO A 12 9.64 7.92 -27.48
N ASP A 13 10.19 9.12 -27.65
CA ASP A 13 10.74 10.02 -26.63
C ASP A 13 9.68 10.71 -25.72
N ARG A 14 8.40 10.31 -25.78
CA ARG A 14 7.27 10.94 -25.04
C ARG A 14 6.56 9.98 -24.09
N LEU A 15 7.33 9.16 -23.40
CA LEU A 15 6.87 8.11 -22.48
C LEU A 15 6.42 8.62 -21.09
N PHE A 16 6.64 9.90 -20.77
CA PHE A 16 6.35 10.48 -19.44
C PHE A 16 4.86 10.40 -19.01
N TRP A 17 3.91 10.34 -19.95
CA TRP A 17 2.48 10.28 -19.61
C TRP A 17 2.10 9.07 -18.73
N ARG A 18 2.83 7.95 -18.87
CA ARG A 18 2.63 6.78 -18.02
C ARG A 18 2.93 7.10 -16.56
N GLU A 19 3.95 7.93 -16.30
CA GLU A 19 4.39 8.28 -14.94
C GLU A 19 3.39 9.18 -14.22
N LEU A 20 2.60 9.98 -14.95
CA LEU A 20 1.50 10.76 -14.37
C LEU A 20 0.39 9.87 -13.79
N VAL A 21 0.18 8.68 -14.37
CA VAL A 21 -0.87 7.74 -13.94
C VAL A 21 -0.32 6.67 -13.01
N ALA A 22 0.90 6.20 -13.26
CA ALA A 22 1.56 5.13 -12.54
C ALA A 22 3.08 5.42 -12.45
N GLY A 23 3.49 6.05 -11.34
CA GLY A 23 4.85 6.57 -11.13
C GLY A 23 5.18 6.71 -9.66
N GLN A 24 6.15 7.55 -9.28
CA GLN A 24 6.31 7.95 -7.86
C GLN A 24 5.57 9.25 -7.54
N LEU A 25 5.36 10.09 -8.55
CA LEU A 25 4.62 11.35 -8.53
C LEU A 25 3.30 11.23 -9.32
N ASP A 26 2.68 10.06 -9.27
CA ASP A 26 1.40 9.85 -9.96
C ASP A 26 0.24 10.61 -9.29
N ALA A 27 -0.73 11.01 -10.11
CA ALA A 27 -1.90 11.74 -9.67
C ALA A 27 -2.79 10.92 -8.72
N ASP A 28 -2.84 9.59 -8.90
CA ASP A 28 -3.60 8.67 -8.06
C ASP A 28 -3.15 8.75 -6.59
N ARG A 29 -1.84 8.66 -6.35
CA ARG A 29 -1.24 8.75 -5.02
C ARG A 29 -1.34 10.11 -4.41
N MET A 30 -1.15 11.14 -5.22
CA MET A 30 -1.29 12.50 -4.74
C MET A 30 -2.73 12.75 -4.25
N ASP A 31 -3.72 12.28 -5.00
CA ASP A 31 -5.12 12.41 -4.61
C ASP A 31 -5.48 11.57 -3.38
N TYR A 32 -5.21 10.25 -3.38
CA TYR A 32 -5.69 9.39 -2.29
C TYR A 32 -5.06 9.74 -0.95
N LEU A 33 -3.79 10.16 -0.90
CA LEU A 33 -3.15 10.51 0.37
C LEU A 33 -3.83 11.72 1.02
N LEU A 34 -4.11 12.77 0.23
CA LEU A 34 -4.82 13.96 0.72
C LEU A 34 -6.28 13.66 1.05
N ARG A 35 -6.97 12.94 0.16
CA ARG A 35 -8.37 12.54 0.31
C ARG A 35 -8.58 11.68 1.55
N ASP A 36 -7.79 10.63 1.72
CA ASP A 36 -7.92 9.71 2.84
C ASP A 36 -7.55 10.41 4.15
N SER A 37 -6.50 11.24 4.15
CA SER A 37 -6.15 12.06 5.32
C SER A 37 -7.32 12.95 5.74
N TYR A 38 -7.96 13.62 4.79
CA TYR A 38 -9.13 14.46 5.03
C TYR A 38 -10.33 13.66 5.57
N HIS A 39 -10.72 12.57 4.90
CA HIS A 39 -11.89 11.79 5.28
C HIS A 39 -11.71 10.97 6.56
N CYS A 40 -10.49 10.54 6.88
CA CYS A 40 -10.16 9.91 8.16
C CYS A 40 -9.96 10.92 9.29
N GLY A 41 -9.89 12.23 8.99
CA GLY A 41 -9.70 13.28 10.00
C GLY A 41 -8.29 13.27 10.62
N VAL A 42 -7.29 12.84 9.86
CA VAL A 42 -5.88 12.81 10.28
C VAL A 42 -5.07 13.80 9.46
N THR A 43 -3.93 14.26 9.97
CA THR A 43 -3.03 15.17 9.24
C THR A 43 -1.81 14.45 8.65
N TYR A 44 -1.74 13.12 8.81
CA TYR A 44 -0.58 12.30 8.42
C TYR A 44 -0.33 12.26 6.91
N GLY A 45 -1.37 12.40 6.09
CA GLY A 45 -1.26 12.37 4.63
C GLY A 45 -1.09 13.75 3.99
N GLN A 46 -0.96 14.81 4.78
CA GLN A 46 -0.79 16.15 4.26
C GLN A 46 0.66 16.39 3.79
N TYR A 47 0.80 16.91 2.58
CA TYR A 47 2.06 17.39 2.00
C TYR A 47 1.74 18.57 1.06
N ASP A 48 2.77 19.27 0.62
CA ASP A 48 2.63 20.48 -0.21
C ASP A 48 2.42 20.11 -1.69
N LEU A 49 1.16 19.86 -2.08
CA LEU A 49 0.79 19.53 -3.45
C LEU A 49 1.08 20.67 -4.41
N ASP A 50 0.75 21.91 -4.03
CA ASP A 50 0.95 23.08 -4.87
C ASP A 50 2.42 23.25 -5.22
N ARG A 51 3.32 23.07 -4.24
CA ARG A 51 4.76 23.09 -4.48
C ARG A 51 5.24 21.97 -5.41
N ILE A 52 4.68 20.76 -5.30
CA ILE A 52 5.02 19.66 -6.21
C ILE A 52 4.59 20.02 -7.64
N ILE A 53 3.38 20.55 -7.83
CA ILE A 53 2.87 20.94 -9.15
C ILE A 53 3.73 22.08 -9.73
N ASP A 54 4.03 23.11 -8.93
CA ASP A 54 4.80 24.28 -9.35
C ASP A 54 6.24 23.95 -9.76
N THR A 55 6.80 22.86 -9.22
CA THR A 55 8.18 22.43 -9.48
C THR A 55 8.26 21.20 -10.37
N LEU A 56 7.13 20.75 -10.92
CA LEU A 56 7.09 19.62 -11.84
C LEU A 56 7.77 20.01 -13.17
N CYS A 57 8.72 19.21 -13.62
CA CYS A 57 9.47 19.47 -14.85
C CYS A 57 9.72 18.18 -15.64
N LEU A 58 10.23 18.33 -16.86
CA LEU A 58 10.70 17.21 -17.67
C LEU A 58 12.23 17.14 -17.59
N VAL A 59 12.75 15.94 -17.39
CA VAL A 59 14.18 15.67 -17.26
C VAL A 59 14.59 14.49 -18.13
N GLU A 60 15.86 14.45 -18.56
CA GLU A 60 16.43 13.29 -19.25
C GLU A 60 17.04 12.36 -18.19
N ASP A 61 16.68 11.07 -18.19
CA ASP A 61 17.32 10.10 -17.29
C ASP A 61 18.66 9.66 -17.88
N ALA A 62 19.76 10.12 -17.26
CA ALA A 62 21.12 9.77 -17.66
C ALA A 62 21.45 8.27 -17.46
N ARG A 63 20.60 7.49 -16.78
CA ARG A 63 20.79 6.05 -16.51
C ARG A 63 20.07 5.14 -17.51
N ALA A 64 19.22 5.68 -18.39
CA ALA A 64 18.49 4.86 -19.35
C ALA A 64 19.40 4.44 -20.52
N ASP A 65 19.52 3.13 -20.78
CA ASP A 65 20.25 2.56 -21.93
C ASP A 65 19.57 2.85 -23.29
N ALA A 66 18.41 3.50 -23.27
CA ALA A 66 17.57 3.84 -24.42
C ALA A 66 17.55 5.36 -24.66
N PRO A 67 17.28 5.84 -25.89
CA PRO A 67 17.57 7.23 -26.26
C PRO A 67 16.68 8.22 -25.51
N LYS A 68 17.28 9.20 -24.84
CA LYS A 68 16.68 10.50 -24.42
C LYS A 68 15.19 10.49 -24.04
N ASP A 69 14.74 9.47 -23.32
CA ASP A 69 13.37 9.44 -22.85
C ASP A 69 13.19 10.58 -21.83
N LEU A 70 12.19 11.43 -22.07
CA LEU A 70 11.80 12.45 -21.11
C LEU A 70 11.01 11.79 -19.98
N HIS A 71 11.42 12.08 -18.75
CA HIS A 71 10.81 11.62 -17.51
C HIS A 71 10.25 12.80 -16.72
N ILE A 72 9.32 12.50 -15.81
CA ILE A 72 8.81 13.49 -14.87
C ILE A 72 9.81 13.65 -13.74
N GLY A 73 10.28 14.89 -13.56
CA GLY A 73 11.17 15.28 -12.48
C GLY A 73 10.59 16.43 -11.66
N ILE A 74 11.34 16.80 -10.63
CA ILE A 74 11.07 17.94 -9.76
C ILE A 74 12.28 18.86 -9.79
N GLU A 75 12.05 20.17 -9.92
CA GLU A 75 13.12 21.15 -9.82
C GLU A 75 13.81 21.07 -8.45
N SER A 76 15.09 21.44 -8.38
CA SER A 76 15.88 21.39 -7.13
C SER A 76 15.16 22.03 -5.93
N GLY A 77 14.48 23.16 -6.16
CA GLY A 77 13.72 23.89 -5.14
C GLY A 77 12.43 23.20 -4.66
N GLY A 78 11.96 22.17 -5.38
CA GLY A 78 10.79 21.35 -5.02
C GLY A 78 11.13 20.09 -4.25
N ARG A 79 12.42 19.79 -4.07
CA ARG A 79 12.90 18.54 -3.47
C ARG A 79 12.27 18.19 -2.12
N HIS A 80 12.16 19.15 -1.20
CA HIS A 80 11.58 18.89 0.12
C HIS A 80 10.07 18.61 0.06
N ALA A 81 9.36 19.14 -0.94
CA ALA A 81 7.96 18.80 -1.17
C ALA A 81 7.84 17.33 -1.64
N ALA A 82 8.74 16.87 -2.51
CA ALA A 82 8.83 15.46 -2.91
C ALA A 82 9.19 14.53 -1.72
N GLU A 83 10.10 14.95 -0.83
CA GLU A 83 10.37 14.23 0.44
C GLU A 83 9.11 14.17 1.32
N GLY A 84 8.36 15.28 1.39
CA GLY A 84 7.09 15.38 2.12
C GLY A 84 6.05 14.37 1.62
N LEU A 85 5.91 14.17 0.31
CA LEU A 85 5.03 13.16 -0.26
C LEU A 85 5.39 11.73 0.20
N ILE A 86 6.69 11.39 0.21
CA ILE A 86 7.16 10.07 0.67
C ILE A 86 6.85 9.87 2.15
N LEU A 87 7.06 10.90 2.97
CA LEU A 87 6.76 10.86 4.40
C LEU A 87 5.26 10.78 4.69
N ALA A 88 4.45 11.55 3.97
CA ALA A 88 2.99 11.49 4.07
C ALA A 88 2.47 10.09 3.76
N ARG A 89 3.00 9.47 2.70
CA ARG A 89 2.73 8.07 2.37
C ARG A 89 3.13 7.13 3.48
N TYR A 90 4.34 7.27 4.03
CA TYR A 90 4.81 6.46 5.15
C TYR A 90 3.84 6.54 6.35
N PHE A 91 3.49 7.75 6.78
CA PHE A 91 2.59 7.92 7.93
C PHE A 91 1.18 7.41 7.68
N MET A 92 0.60 7.63 6.50
CA MET A 92 -0.73 7.11 6.15
C MET A 92 -0.79 5.59 6.20
N PHE A 93 0.25 4.91 5.71
CA PHE A 93 0.32 3.46 5.83
C PHE A 93 0.44 3.00 7.28
N GLN A 94 1.33 3.60 8.08
CA GLN A 94 1.51 3.17 9.47
C GLN A 94 0.27 3.44 10.33
N GLN A 95 -0.34 4.62 10.20
CA GLN A 95 -1.41 5.06 11.09
C GLN A 95 -2.81 4.61 10.64
N VAL A 96 -3.03 4.48 9.34
CA VAL A 96 -4.36 4.18 8.78
C VAL A 96 -4.39 2.80 8.14
N TYR A 97 -3.62 2.58 7.07
CA TYR A 97 -3.80 1.37 6.24
C TYR A 97 -3.33 0.08 6.92
N PHE A 98 -2.34 0.16 7.81
CA PHE A 98 -1.82 -0.94 8.62
C PHE A 98 -2.36 -0.98 10.04
N HIS A 99 -3.36 -0.15 10.35
CA HIS A 99 -3.98 -0.17 11.67
C HIS A 99 -4.48 -1.59 12.02
N PRO A 100 -4.13 -2.16 13.19
CA PRO A 100 -4.39 -3.57 13.49
C PRO A 100 -5.86 -3.96 13.39
N VAL A 101 -6.77 -3.09 13.86
CA VAL A 101 -8.22 -3.33 13.76
C VAL A 101 -8.67 -3.39 12.30
N ARG A 102 -8.14 -2.52 11.43
CA ARG A 102 -8.44 -2.54 10.00
C ARG A 102 -7.97 -3.86 9.40
N LYS A 103 -6.75 -4.29 9.70
CA LYS A 103 -6.18 -5.56 9.21
C LYS A 103 -6.97 -6.78 9.68
N ALA A 104 -7.53 -6.76 10.89
CA ALA A 104 -8.43 -7.80 11.36
C ALA A 104 -9.71 -7.87 10.51
N TYR A 105 -10.36 -6.72 10.27
CA TYR A 105 -11.55 -6.67 9.42
C TYR A 105 -11.26 -7.04 7.97
N ASP A 106 -10.12 -6.64 7.39
CA ASP A 106 -9.71 -7.10 6.05
C ASP A 106 -9.70 -8.61 5.95
N ARG A 107 -9.14 -9.30 6.95
CA ARG A 107 -9.10 -10.77 6.96
C ARG A 107 -10.51 -11.35 7.00
N HIS A 108 -11.37 -10.87 7.90
CA HIS A 108 -12.74 -11.38 7.96
C HIS A 108 -13.49 -11.09 6.65
N ALA A 109 -13.32 -9.90 6.06
CA ALA A 109 -13.95 -9.55 4.79
C ALA A 109 -13.45 -10.41 3.63
N ALA A 110 -12.13 -10.64 3.54
CA ALA A 110 -11.53 -11.52 2.55
C ALA A 110 -12.05 -12.96 2.70
N LYS A 111 -12.14 -13.49 3.93
CA LYS A 111 -12.69 -14.83 4.18
C LYS A 111 -14.17 -14.92 3.84
N CYS A 112 -14.96 -13.90 4.17
CA CYS A 112 -16.36 -13.81 3.75
C CYS A 112 -16.47 -13.85 2.22
N LEU A 113 -15.63 -13.08 1.52
CA LEU A 113 -15.62 -13.02 0.07
C LEU A 113 -15.18 -14.35 -0.56
N GLU A 114 -14.13 -15.01 -0.03
CA GLU A 114 -13.70 -16.34 -0.44
C GLU A 114 -14.88 -17.33 -0.37
N MET A 115 -15.56 -17.42 0.78
CA MET A 115 -16.73 -18.30 0.96
C MET A 115 -17.89 -17.97 0.02
N MET A 116 -18.09 -16.70 -0.32
CA MET A 116 -19.14 -16.30 -1.28
C MET A 116 -18.82 -16.69 -2.71
N LEU A 117 -17.53 -16.78 -3.03
CA LEU A 117 -17.04 -17.14 -4.36
C LEU A 117 -16.82 -18.66 -4.49
N GLU A 118 -16.75 -19.41 -3.37
CA GLU A 118 -16.76 -20.87 -3.38
C GLU A 118 -18.03 -21.40 -4.10
N GLY A 119 -17.82 -22.20 -5.14
CA GLY A 119 -18.90 -22.72 -5.99
C GLY A 119 -19.28 -21.84 -7.19
N ALA A 120 -18.63 -20.68 -7.38
CA ALA A 120 -18.68 -19.92 -8.62
C ALA A 120 -17.83 -20.61 -9.72
N ASP A 121 -18.17 -20.36 -10.99
CA ASP A 121 -17.47 -20.90 -12.17
C ASP A 121 -15.95 -20.58 -12.23
N ASP A 122 -15.46 -19.65 -11.41
CA ASP A 122 -14.08 -19.14 -11.39
C ASP A 122 -13.26 -19.67 -10.20
N ASP A 123 -13.54 -20.88 -9.69
CA ASP A 123 -12.75 -21.58 -8.64
C ASP A 123 -12.50 -20.74 -7.36
N GLY A 124 -13.51 -19.99 -6.89
CA GLY A 124 -13.36 -19.14 -5.70
C GLY A 124 -12.65 -17.80 -5.95
N ALA A 125 -12.36 -17.44 -7.21
CA ALA A 125 -11.81 -16.15 -7.59
C ALA A 125 -12.90 -15.14 -7.96
N LEU A 126 -12.53 -13.85 -7.99
CA LEU A 126 -13.40 -12.81 -8.54
C LEU A 126 -13.67 -13.09 -10.03
N PRO A 127 -14.90 -12.85 -10.53
CA PRO A 127 -15.23 -13.06 -11.93
C PRO A 127 -14.29 -12.27 -12.84
N ARG A 128 -13.64 -12.94 -13.79
CA ARG A 128 -12.75 -12.25 -14.74
C ARG A 128 -13.61 -11.44 -15.72
N PRO A 129 -13.34 -10.15 -15.95
CA PRO A 129 -14.13 -9.34 -16.88
C PRO A 129 -13.77 -9.60 -18.36
N ASP A 130 -13.46 -10.85 -18.72
CA ASP A 130 -13.02 -11.26 -20.06
C ASP A 130 -14.18 -11.65 -20.99
N ARG A 131 -15.28 -12.14 -20.42
CA ARG A 131 -16.54 -12.49 -21.11
C ARG A 131 -17.68 -11.60 -20.64
N GLU A 132 -18.70 -11.40 -21.47
CA GLU A 132 -19.85 -10.55 -21.17
C GLU A 132 -20.56 -10.97 -19.87
N THR A 133 -20.89 -12.25 -19.72
CA THR A 133 -21.52 -12.80 -18.52
C THR A 133 -20.68 -12.62 -17.25
N SER A 134 -19.36 -12.80 -17.35
CA SER A 134 -18.44 -12.63 -16.22
C SER A 134 -18.21 -11.16 -15.88
N ARG A 135 -18.27 -10.26 -16.87
CA ARG A 135 -18.21 -8.82 -16.68
C ARG A 135 -19.44 -8.30 -15.93
N ASP A 136 -20.64 -8.73 -16.32
CA ASP A 136 -21.87 -8.33 -15.62
C ASP A 136 -21.85 -8.79 -14.16
N ARG A 137 -21.34 -10.00 -13.92
CA ARG A 137 -21.12 -10.50 -12.55
C ARG A 137 -20.09 -9.67 -11.80
N TYR A 138 -18.97 -9.33 -12.42
CA TYR A 138 -17.93 -8.50 -11.80
C TYR A 138 -18.46 -7.11 -11.43
N VAL A 139 -19.17 -6.45 -12.34
CA VAL A 139 -19.78 -5.13 -12.12
C VAL A 139 -20.90 -5.18 -11.08
N GLY A 140 -21.62 -6.30 -11.00
CA GLY A 140 -22.65 -6.52 -9.97
C GLY A 140 -22.10 -6.78 -8.56
N LEU A 141 -20.77 -6.94 -8.40
CA LEU A 141 -20.13 -7.03 -7.08
C LEU A 141 -19.78 -5.62 -6.59
N ASP A 142 -20.65 -5.07 -5.75
CA ASP A 142 -20.42 -3.84 -4.99
C ASP A 142 -20.46 -4.10 -3.47
N ASP A 143 -20.14 -3.07 -2.68
CA ASP A 143 -20.15 -3.16 -1.21
C ASP A 143 -21.50 -3.63 -0.66
N TRP A 144 -22.62 -3.20 -1.26
CA TRP A 144 -23.97 -3.58 -0.81
C TRP A 144 -24.27 -5.05 -1.09
N SER A 145 -23.83 -5.56 -2.24
CA SER A 145 -23.97 -6.96 -2.63
C SER A 145 -23.19 -7.88 -1.67
N VAL A 146 -21.98 -7.48 -1.29
CA VAL A 146 -21.14 -8.21 -0.34
C VAL A 146 -21.73 -8.12 1.06
N LEU A 147 -22.12 -6.93 1.52
CA LEU A 147 -22.72 -6.74 2.85
C LEU A 147 -24.04 -7.50 3.00
N ARG A 148 -24.88 -7.55 1.96
CA ARG A 148 -26.11 -8.36 1.96
C ARG A 148 -25.80 -9.84 2.17
N ARG A 149 -24.82 -10.38 1.44
CA ARG A 149 -24.42 -11.79 1.61
C ARG A 149 -23.82 -12.06 3.00
N ILE A 150 -23.07 -11.11 3.58
CA ILE A 150 -22.60 -11.22 4.97
C ILE A 150 -23.80 -11.33 5.93
N GLN A 151 -24.86 -10.54 5.71
CA GLN A 151 -26.08 -10.58 6.51
C GLN A 151 -26.85 -11.90 6.38
N ASP A 152 -26.85 -12.51 5.20
CA ASP A 152 -27.53 -13.79 4.94
C ASP A 152 -26.80 -15.01 5.53
N CYS A 153 -25.53 -14.85 5.96
CA CYS A 153 -24.70 -15.90 6.56
C CYS A 153 -24.29 -15.62 8.03
N PRO A 154 -25.22 -15.30 8.95
CA PRO A 154 -24.86 -14.76 10.28
C PRO A 154 -24.25 -15.79 11.25
N ARG A 155 -24.24 -17.08 10.89
CA ARG A 155 -23.68 -18.17 11.73
C ARG A 155 -22.22 -18.47 11.44
N ASP A 156 -21.65 -17.90 10.38
CA ASP A 156 -20.21 -17.98 10.14
C ASP A 156 -19.45 -17.02 11.07
N HIS A 157 -18.28 -17.45 11.56
CA HIS A 157 -17.47 -16.68 12.48
C HIS A 157 -16.95 -15.36 11.88
N HIS A 158 -16.53 -15.36 10.61
CA HIS A 158 -16.07 -14.15 9.92
C HIS A 158 -17.21 -13.17 9.66
N CYS A 159 -18.39 -13.67 9.26
CA CYS A 159 -19.58 -12.85 9.13
C CYS A 159 -20.00 -12.24 10.48
N GLU A 160 -20.00 -13.02 11.55
CA GLU A 160 -20.33 -12.54 12.90
C GLU A 160 -19.32 -11.49 13.39
N ALA A 161 -18.03 -11.68 13.11
CA ALA A 161 -16.98 -10.74 13.47
C ALA A 161 -17.22 -9.34 12.88
N ILE A 162 -17.70 -9.28 11.63
CA ILE A 162 -18.06 -8.02 10.96
C ILE A 162 -19.36 -7.46 11.55
N LEU A 163 -20.45 -8.24 11.56
CA LEU A 163 -21.78 -7.77 11.93
C LEU A 163 -21.92 -7.36 13.40
N LYS A 164 -21.18 -8.01 14.30
CA LYS A 164 -21.26 -7.76 15.76
C LYS A 164 -20.00 -7.08 16.31
N HIS A 165 -19.12 -6.59 15.45
CA HIS A 165 -17.85 -5.97 15.82
C HIS A 165 -16.96 -6.86 16.72
N LYS A 166 -17.02 -8.18 16.53
CA LYS A 166 -16.23 -9.19 17.27
C LYS A 166 -14.97 -9.63 16.49
N HIS A 167 -14.31 -8.68 15.83
CA HIS A 167 -13.08 -8.93 15.09
C HIS A 167 -11.93 -9.43 15.98
N ASP A 168 -11.02 -10.18 15.37
CA ASP A 168 -9.81 -10.69 16.03
C ASP A 168 -8.97 -9.56 16.63
N ARG A 169 -8.37 -9.83 17.79
CA ARG A 169 -7.57 -8.85 18.54
C ARG A 169 -6.10 -9.05 18.27
N CYS A 170 -5.41 -7.95 17.98
CA CYS A 170 -3.96 -7.96 17.88
C CYS A 170 -3.34 -8.08 19.27
N LEU A 171 -2.68 -9.21 19.52
CA LEU A 171 -2.06 -9.54 20.81
C LEU A 171 -0.63 -9.02 20.91
N ARG A 172 0.14 -9.09 19.81
CA ARG A 172 1.53 -8.63 19.73
C ARG A 172 1.84 -8.07 18.36
N GLN A 173 2.78 -7.14 18.30
CA GLN A 173 3.30 -6.55 17.07
C GLN A 173 4.81 -6.48 17.18
N THR A 174 5.51 -6.69 16.07
CA THR A 174 6.94 -6.41 15.97
C THR A 174 7.17 -4.92 15.75
N HIS A 175 8.43 -4.50 15.77
CA HIS A 175 8.81 -3.20 15.20
C HIS A 175 8.47 -3.13 13.70
N GLU A 176 8.34 -1.90 13.19
CA GLU A 176 7.98 -1.63 11.79
C GLU A 176 8.99 -2.24 10.81
N VAL A 177 10.28 -2.11 11.16
CA VAL A 177 11.42 -2.76 10.50
C VAL A 177 11.81 -3.93 11.41
N ALA A 178 11.09 -5.03 11.27
CA ALA A 178 11.23 -6.17 12.17
C ALA A 178 12.58 -6.85 11.99
N MET A 179 13.28 -7.13 13.10
CA MET A 179 14.48 -7.95 13.07
C MET A 179 14.11 -9.41 12.78
N PRO A 180 14.99 -10.21 12.14
CA PRO A 180 14.72 -11.62 11.87
C PRO A 180 14.30 -12.42 13.11
N GLN A 181 14.85 -12.09 14.28
CA GLN A 181 14.50 -12.71 15.56
C GLN A 181 13.05 -12.41 15.99
N GLU A 182 12.55 -11.20 15.74
CA GLU A 182 11.17 -10.83 16.07
C GLU A 182 10.18 -11.59 15.19
N ILE A 183 10.49 -11.71 13.90
CA ILE A 183 9.67 -12.47 12.93
C ILE A 183 9.61 -13.95 13.34
N LEU A 184 10.75 -14.52 13.76
CA LEU A 184 10.82 -15.88 14.27
C LEU A 184 9.99 -16.05 15.55
N GLU A 185 10.13 -15.13 16.51
CA GLU A 185 9.37 -15.15 17.77
C GLU A 185 7.85 -15.11 17.52
N VAL A 186 7.37 -14.25 16.62
CA VAL A 186 5.94 -14.20 16.26
C VAL A 186 5.47 -15.52 15.64
N SER A 187 6.28 -16.11 14.75
CA SER A 187 5.96 -17.39 14.10
C SER A 187 5.88 -18.54 15.11
N GLU A 188 6.80 -18.60 16.07
CA GLU A 188 6.76 -19.57 17.16
C GLU A 188 5.54 -19.37 18.08
N ASN A 189 5.20 -18.12 18.37
CA ASN A 189 4.09 -17.76 19.23
C ASN A 189 2.74 -18.18 18.64
N VAL A 190 2.51 -17.97 17.33
CA VAL A 190 1.34 -18.52 16.63
C VAL A 190 1.26 -20.03 16.76
N ASN A 191 2.36 -20.73 16.48
CA ASN A 191 2.38 -22.19 16.53
C ASN A 191 2.08 -22.71 17.95
N LYS A 192 2.53 -22.02 19.00
CA LYS A 192 2.20 -22.37 20.40
C LYS A 192 0.70 -22.20 20.69
N LEU A 193 0.08 -21.13 20.19
CA LEU A 193 -1.36 -20.87 20.36
C LEU A 193 -2.22 -21.88 19.58
N ILE A 194 -1.86 -22.18 18.33
CA ILE A 194 -2.55 -23.19 17.51
C ILE A 194 -2.49 -24.57 18.18
N LYS A 195 -1.33 -24.97 18.72
CA LYS A 195 -1.19 -26.23 19.48
C LYS A 195 -2.08 -26.31 20.72
N ARG A 196 -2.58 -25.18 21.23
CA ARG A 196 -3.52 -25.08 22.36
C ARG A 196 -4.97 -24.95 21.92
N GLY A 197 -5.26 -25.07 20.62
CA GLY A 197 -6.61 -24.95 20.06
C GLY A 197 -7.12 -23.51 20.02
N ILE A 198 -6.23 -22.52 19.86
CA ILE A 198 -6.58 -21.13 19.60
C ILE A 198 -6.28 -20.85 18.12
N ASP A 199 -7.27 -20.38 17.37
CA ASP A 199 -7.14 -20.05 15.94
C ASP A 199 -6.40 -18.72 15.72
N ALA A 200 -5.13 -18.70 16.11
CA ALA A 200 -4.26 -17.54 15.99
C ALA A 200 -3.67 -17.44 14.58
N TRP A 201 -3.44 -16.21 14.10
CA TRP A 201 -2.85 -15.96 12.79
C TRP A 201 -1.92 -14.74 12.80
N VAL A 202 -1.07 -14.63 11.77
CA VAL A 202 -0.17 -13.49 11.57
C VAL A 202 -0.64 -12.65 10.39
N GLY A 203 -0.91 -11.37 10.64
CA GLY A 203 -1.03 -10.37 9.59
C GLY A 203 0.33 -9.77 9.27
N SER A 204 0.54 -9.42 8.00
CA SER A 204 1.75 -8.72 7.57
C SER A 204 1.44 -7.28 7.14
N ALA A 205 2.35 -6.38 7.47
CA ALA A 205 2.34 -4.99 7.04
C ALA A 205 3.63 -4.73 6.28
N ASP A 206 3.74 -5.33 5.09
CA ASP A 206 4.89 -5.21 4.21
C ASP A 206 4.68 -4.03 3.24
N LYS A 207 5.61 -3.07 3.22
CA LYS A 207 5.56 -1.96 2.25
C LYS A 207 6.94 -1.39 1.96
N GLU A 208 7.21 -1.21 0.67
CA GLU A 208 8.30 -0.38 0.18
C GLU A 208 7.82 1.07 -0.03
N TRP A 209 8.47 2.00 0.67
CA TRP A 209 8.10 3.41 0.67
C TRP A 209 8.57 4.14 -0.58
N TYR A 210 9.74 3.74 -1.06
CA TYR A 210 10.42 4.37 -2.18
C TYR A 210 11.24 3.31 -2.91
N LYS A 211 11.10 3.25 -4.23
CA LYS A 211 11.83 2.27 -5.07
C LYS A 211 13.09 2.94 -5.58
N VAL A 212 14.24 2.43 -5.16
CA VAL A 212 15.55 2.96 -5.59
C VAL A 212 15.95 2.38 -6.97
N ASP A 213 15.30 1.31 -7.43
CA ASP A 213 15.64 0.65 -8.69
C ASP A 213 14.68 1.08 -9.82
N GLY A 214 15.15 2.00 -10.67
CA GLY A 214 14.58 2.30 -12.00
C GLY A 214 13.27 3.08 -12.06
N ALA A 215 12.74 3.53 -10.91
CA ALA A 215 11.53 4.36 -10.83
C ALA A 215 11.65 5.38 -9.70
N GLU A 216 12.78 6.07 -9.64
CA GLU A 216 13.07 7.09 -8.65
C GLU A 216 12.45 8.43 -9.05
N ILE A 217 12.17 9.29 -8.06
CA ILE A 217 11.86 10.70 -8.32
C ILE A 217 13.15 11.38 -8.77
N MET A 218 13.13 11.96 -9.96
CA MET A 218 14.29 12.67 -10.49
C MET A 218 14.27 14.13 -10.06
N ILE A 219 15.42 14.64 -9.61
CA ILE A 219 15.61 16.03 -9.20
C ILE A 219 16.49 16.73 -10.23
N ALA A 220 15.96 17.76 -10.89
CA ALA A 220 16.71 18.53 -11.88
C ALA A 220 17.90 19.27 -11.22
N GLU A 221 19.05 19.23 -11.88
CA GLU A 221 20.23 19.96 -11.42
C GLU A 221 20.09 21.47 -11.65
N GLU A 222 20.56 22.27 -10.71
CA GLU A 222 20.61 23.72 -10.87
C GLU A 222 21.64 24.12 -11.94
N SER A 223 21.19 24.77 -13.00
CA SER A 223 22.09 25.46 -13.92
C SER A 223 22.40 26.86 -13.39
N ALA A 224 23.67 27.26 -13.44
CA ALA A 224 24.14 28.59 -13.06
C ALA A 224 23.43 29.75 -13.81
N ASN A 225 22.69 29.47 -14.89
CA ASN A 225 22.00 30.44 -15.74
C ASN A 225 20.46 30.38 -15.65
N SER A 226 19.88 29.84 -14.56
CA SER A 226 18.42 29.86 -14.31
C SER A 226 17.57 29.14 -15.38
N LYS A 227 18.19 28.35 -16.24
CA LYS A 227 17.50 27.45 -17.18
C LYS A 227 17.50 26.04 -16.59
N PRO A 228 16.39 25.29 -16.69
CA PRO A 228 16.38 23.90 -16.25
C PRO A 228 17.49 23.13 -16.99
N SER A 229 18.41 22.54 -16.24
CA SER A 229 19.38 21.60 -16.79
C SER A 229 18.62 20.36 -17.25
N SER A 230 18.95 19.80 -18.42
CA SER A 230 18.38 18.51 -18.82
C SER A 230 18.89 17.34 -17.98
N SER A 231 20.00 17.58 -17.25
CA SER A 231 20.59 16.64 -16.30
C SER A 231 19.82 16.62 -14.98
N ALA A 232 19.50 15.43 -14.51
CA ALA A 232 18.84 15.19 -13.23
C ALA A 232 19.54 14.08 -12.44
N ARG A 233 19.37 14.11 -11.11
CA ARG A 233 19.82 13.06 -10.21
C ARG A 233 18.64 12.47 -9.46
N PRO A 234 18.66 11.18 -9.13
CA PRO A 234 17.61 10.60 -8.32
C PRO A 234 17.55 11.20 -6.92
N LEU A 235 16.35 11.25 -6.35
CA LEU A 235 16.11 11.80 -5.03
C LEU A 235 16.92 11.08 -3.94
N SER A 236 17.19 9.78 -4.05
CA SER A 236 18.00 9.05 -3.06
C SER A 236 19.46 9.54 -2.99
N GLU A 237 20.03 10.05 -4.08
CA GLU A 237 21.41 10.57 -4.08
C GLU A 237 21.50 11.88 -3.31
N VAL A 238 20.47 12.72 -3.45
CA VAL A 238 20.46 14.06 -2.87
C VAL A 238 19.82 14.06 -1.47
N SER A 239 18.85 13.18 -1.20
CA SER A 239 18.12 13.05 0.06
C SER A 239 18.65 11.95 0.98
N SER A 240 18.90 12.30 2.24
CA SER A 240 19.21 11.32 3.28
C SER A 240 17.95 10.58 3.74
N VAL A 241 16.79 11.23 3.73
CA VAL A 241 15.51 10.66 4.12
C VAL A 241 15.10 9.58 3.12
N ALA A 242 14.98 9.94 1.83
CA ALA A 242 14.56 8.99 0.80
C ALA A 242 15.53 7.80 0.66
N ARG A 243 16.83 8.02 0.91
CA ARG A 243 17.87 6.97 0.84
C ARG A 243 17.82 5.98 1.99
N LYS A 244 17.45 6.42 3.19
CA LYS A 244 17.53 5.63 4.42
C LYS A 244 16.19 5.10 4.91
N ILE A 245 15.08 5.52 4.31
CA ILE A 245 13.76 5.04 4.70
C ILE A 245 13.65 3.54 4.39
N ALA A 246 13.68 2.72 5.45
CA ALA A 246 13.66 1.28 5.33
C ALA A 246 12.24 0.77 5.05
N PRO A 247 12.07 -0.27 4.22
CA PRO A 247 10.76 -0.86 3.99
C PRO A 247 10.18 -1.42 5.29
N SER A 248 8.86 -1.36 5.44
CA SER A 248 8.20 -2.02 6.56
C SER A 248 8.03 -3.50 6.27
N GLN A 249 8.27 -4.31 7.32
CA GLN A 249 8.09 -5.75 7.35
C GLN A 249 7.46 -6.18 8.66
N GLN A 250 6.52 -5.37 9.17
CA GLN A 250 5.93 -5.61 10.48
C GLN A 250 5.05 -6.87 10.47
N ARG A 251 5.04 -7.60 11.59
CA ARG A 251 4.18 -8.76 11.81
C ARG A 251 3.25 -8.50 12.99
N LEU A 252 1.97 -8.79 12.80
CA LEU A 252 0.90 -8.59 13.76
C LEU A 252 0.29 -9.94 14.12
N LEU A 253 0.41 -10.34 15.38
CA LEU A 253 -0.19 -11.56 15.91
C LEU A 253 -1.63 -11.30 16.33
N PHE A 254 -2.58 -12.00 15.71
CA PHE A 254 -4.01 -11.90 16.01
C PHE A 254 -4.56 -13.17 16.65
N VAL A 255 -5.56 -13.00 17.51
CA VAL A 255 -6.31 -14.09 18.14
C VAL A 255 -7.81 -13.76 18.17
N PRO A 256 -8.71 -14.76 18.20
CA PRO A 256 -10.14 -14.53 18.34
C PRO A 256 -10.47 -13.72 19.60
N ALA A 257 -11.45 -12.82 19.47
CA ALA A 257 -11.79 -11.85 20.53
C ALA A 257 -12.16 -12.50 21.88
N ASP A 258 -12.77 -13.67 21.85
CA ASP A 258 -13.18 -14.48 23.00
C ASP A 258 -12.05 -15.33 23.60
N ARG A 259 -10.91 -15.45 22.91
CA ARG A 259 -9.75 -16.25 23.34
C ARG A 259 -8.54 -15.41 23.76
N VAL A 260 -8.67 -14.09 23.86
CA VAL A 260 -7.58 -13.18 24.25
C VAL A 260 -6.98 -13.54 25.61
N ASP A 261 -7.81 -13.81 26.62
CA ASP A 261 -7.34 -14.10 27.97
C ASP A 261 -6.62 -15.46 28.04
N ASP A 262 -7.10 -16.45 27.29
CA ASP A 262 -6.41 -17.73 27.15
C ASP A 262 -5.05 -17.56 26.46
N ALA A 263 -5.02 -16.76 25.40
CA ALA A 263 -3.78 -16.48 24.68
C ALA A 263 -2.75 -15.76 25.55
N LYS A 264 -3.17 -14.81 26.40
CA LYS A 264 -2.30 -14.13 27.37
C LYS A 264 -1.72 -15.08 28.42
N LYS A 265 -2.45 -16.12 28.84
CA LYS A 265 -1.93 -17.17 29.74
C LYS A 265 -0.84 -18.01 29.08
N VAL A 266 -0.95 -18.27 27.77
CA VAL A 266 0.04 -19.03 27.00
C VAL A 266 1.27 -18.18 26.68
N LEU A 267 1.08 -16.91 26.37
CA LEU A 267 2.11 -15.96 25.97
C LEU A 267 2.13 -14.74 26.91
N PRO A 268 2.55 -14.91 28.18
CA PRO A 268 2.60 -13.81 29.12
C PRO A 268 3.50 -12.68 28.59
N SER A 269 3.10 -11.43 28.84
CA SER A 269 3.91 -10.27 28.51
C SER A 269 5.28 -10.41 29.16
N LYS A 270 6.34 -10.15 28.39
CA LYS A 270 7.66 -9.91 28.99
C LYS A 270 7.53 -8.55 29.70
N GLU A 271 7.63 -8.54 31.02
CA GLU A 271 7.78 -7.29 31.80
C GLU A 271 9.02 -6.51 31.35
#